data_AF-A0A2T5TWH6-F1
#
_entry.id   AF-A0A2T5TWH6-F1
#
_cell.length_a   1.000
_cell.length_b   1.000
_cell.length_c   1.000
_cell.angle_alpha   90.00
_cell.angle_beta   90.00
_cell.angle_gamma   90.00
#
_symmetry.space_group_name_H-M   'P 1'
#
loop_
_entity.id
_entity.type
_entity.pdbx_description
1 polymer ?
#
loop_
_entity_poly.entity_id
_entity_poly.type
_entity_poly.pdbx_seq_one_letter_code
_entity_poly.pdbx_strand_id
1 'polypeptide(L)'
;MAVTLLPLPNGTSSLEFAPVDMQFVRGAISHLFGEAIPELHGSYSRIAFGGETFLFEQEWDAPCLIASTVAGNLLLVQIQRRLSETAS
;
A
#
# COMPACT_ATOMS: atom_id res chain seq x y z
N MET A 1 -4.70 -13.73 -6.29
CA MET A 1 -4.12 -12.52 -5.66
C MET A 1 -2.98 -12.94 -4.76
N ALA A 2 -1.77 -12.49 -5.05
CA ALA A 2 -0.63 -12.68 -4.16
C ALA A 2 -0.24 -11.28 -3.66
N VAL A 3 -0.50 -11.02 -2.38
CA VAL A 3 -0.15 -9.77 -1.71
C VAL A 3 0.78 -10.12 -0.56
N THR A 4 1.98 -9.56 -0.58
CA THR A 4 3.02 -9.86 0.41
C THR A 4 3.33 -8.60 1.20
N LEU A 5 3.53 -8.74 2.51
CA LEU A 5 4.05 -7.67 3.35
C LEU A 5 5.51 -7.98 3.69
N LEU A 6 6.44 -7.19 3.18
CA LEU A 6 7.87 -7.34 3.43
C LEU A 6 8.35 -6.35 4.50
N PRO A 7 8.97 -6.81 5.59
CA PRO A 7 9.63 -5.92 6.53
C PRO A 7 10.92 -5.32 5.93
N LEU A 8 11.13 -4.02 6.12
CA LEU A 8 12.31 -3.29 5.65
C LEU A 8 13.30 -3.03 6.81
N PRO A 9 14.62 -2.89 6.53
CA PRO A 9 15.65 -2.75 7.57
C PRO A 9 15.52 -1.52 8.48
N ASN A 10 14.79 -0.50 8.03
CA ASN A 10 14.49 0.73 8.79
C ASN A 10 13.29 0.57 9.76
N GLY A 11 12.76 -0.65 9.92
CA GLY A 11 11.59 -0.92 10.74
C GLY A 11 10.27 -0.57 10.07
N THR A 12 10.26 -0.31 8.75
CA THR A 12 9.02 -0.11 7.98
C THR A 12 8.60 -1.37 7.21
N SER A 13 7.53 -1.29 6.43
CA SER A 13 7.07 -2.41 5.60
C SER A 13 6.70 -1.95 4.20
N SER A 14 6.89 -2.84 3.23
CA SER A 14 6.44 -2.72 1.84
C SER A 14 5.27 -3.67 1.61
N LEU A 15 4.17 -3.17 1.05
CA LEU A 15 3.08 -4.00 0.55
C LEU A 15 3.30 -4.25 -0.96
N GLU A 16 3.62 -5.48 -1.32
CA GLU A 16 3.90 -5.89 -2.71
C GLU A 16 2.72 -6.64 -3.31
N PHE A 17 2.35 -6.27 -4.55
CA PHE A 17 1.23 -6.87 -5.26
C PHE A 17 1.43 -6.80 -6.78
N ALA A 18 0.77 -7.70 -7.51
CA ALA A 18 0.82 -7.69 -8.97
C ALA A 18 0.05 -6.49 -9.55
N PRO A 19 0.43 -5.94 -10.72
CA PRO A 19 -0.27 -4.80 -11.33
C PRO A 19 -1.76 -5.05 -11.59
N VAL A 20 -2.12 -6.29 -11.91
CA VAL A 20 -3.52 -6.72 -12.11
C VAL A 20 -4.37 -6.57 -10.83
N ASP A 21 -3.73 -6.55 -9.66
CA ASP A 21 -4.40 -6.46 -8.37
C ASP A 21 -4.63 -5.00 -7.92
N MET A 22 -4.19 -4.01 -8.70
CA MET A 22 -4.27 -2.57 -8.37
C MET A 22 -5.68 -2.11 -7.97
N GLN A 23 -6.71 -2.58 -8.69
CA GLN A 23 -8.10 -2.21 -8.40
C GLN A 23 -8.57 -2.72 -7.03
N PHE A 24 -8.11 -3.90 -6.62
CA PHE A 24 -8.46 -4.49 -5.33
C PHE A 24 -7.75 -3.77 -4.19
N VAL A 25 -6.48 -3.38 -4.39
CA VAL A 25 -5.73 -2.55 -3.44
C VAL A 25 -6.39 -1.20 -3.24
N ARG A 26 -6.78 -0.51 -4.32
CA ARG A 26 -7.53 0.76 -4.25
C ARG A 26 -8.86 0.59 -3.52
N GLY A 27 -9.59 -0.49 -3.80
CA GLY A 27 -10.83 -0.82 -3.11
C GLY A 27 -10.64 -1.05 -1.61
N ALA A 28 -9.58 -1.77 -1.22
CA ALA A 28 -9.25 -2.01 0.18
C ALA A 28 -8.88 -0.72 0.92
N ILE A 29 -8.08 0.16 0.30
CA ILE A 29 -7.73 1.48 0.87
C ILE A 29 -9.00 2.32 1.07
N SER A 30 -9.84 2.43 0.03
CA SER A 30 -11.09 3.19 0.07
C SER A 30 -12.03 2.70 1.17
N HIS A 31 -12.19 1.38 1.30
CA HIS A 31 -13.09 0.77 2.29
C HIS A 31 -12.61 0.94 3.73
N LEU A 32 -11.31 0.85 3.98
CA LEU A 32 -10.75 0.90 5.33
C LEU A 32 -10.48 2.32 5.81
N PHE A 33 -10.07 3.23 4.91
CA PHE A 33 -9.49 4.53 5.28
C PHE A 33 -10.07 5.72 4.51
N GLY A 34 -11.02 5.50 3.59
CA GLY A 34 -11.58 6.55 2.72
C GLY A 34 -10.80 6.74 1.42
N GLU A 35 -11.24 7.69 0.59
CA GLU A 35 -10.63 7.91 -0.73
C GLU A 35 -9.18 8.36 -0.64
N ALA A 36 -8.31 7.69 -1.41
CA ALA A 36 -6.91 8.06 -1.56
C ALA A 36 -6.76 9.25 -2.51
N ILE A 37 -6.08 10.31 -2.06
CA ILE A 37 -5.74 11.48 -2.88
C ILE A 37 -4.31 11.27 -3.43
N PRO A 38 -4.13 11.12 -4.75
CA PRO A 38 -2.80 10.93 -5.34
C PRO A 38 -2.08 12.27 -5.53
N GLU A 39 -0.83 12.36 -5.05
CA GLU A 39 0.11 13.43 -5.40
C GLU A 39 1.18 12.88 -6.35
N LEU A 40 1.14 13.25 -7.64
CA LEU A 40 2.10 12.78 -8.64
C LEU A 40 3.44 13.54 -8.55
N HIS A 41 4.53 12.82 -8.29
CA HIS A 41 5.90 13.27 -8.59
C HIS A 41 6.51 12.36 -9.67
N GLY A 42 7.47 12.89 -10.45
CA GLY A 42 7.90 12.29 -11.73
C GLY A 42 8.45 10.86 -11.69
N SER A 43 8.75 10.30 -10.51
CA SER A 43 9.21 8.92 -10.33
C SER A 43 8.52 8.17 -9.18
N TYR A 44 7.67 8.85 -8.41
CA TYR A 44 6.89 8.29 -7.30
C TYR A 44 5.69 9.19 -7.04
N SER A 45 4.60 8.67 -6.52
CA SER A 45 3.53 9.49 -5.98
C SER A 45 3.55 9.46 -4.46
N ARG A 46 3.04 10.50 -3.81
CA ARG A 46 2.67 10.41 -2.39
C ARG A 46 1.19 10.13 -2.29
N ILE A 47 0.83 9.23 -1.39
CA ILE A 47 -0.57 8.90 -1.12
C ILE A 47 -0.79 9.09 0.37
N ALA A 48 -1.81 9.85 0.74
CA ALA A 48 -2.20 10.06 2.13
C ALA A 48 -3.52 9.35 2.43
N PHE A 49 -3.55 8.55 3.50
CA PHE A 49 -4.76 7.92 4.04
C PHE A 49 -4.55 7.51 5.51
N GLY A 50 -5.62 7.41 6.29
CA GLY A 50 -5.55 7.01 7.70
C GLY A 50 -4.70 7.94 8.58
N GLY A 51 -4.51 9.20 8.17
CA GLY A 51 -3.66 10.17 8.85
C GLY A 51 -2.15 10.06 8.54
N GLU A 52 -1.76 9.12 7.68
CA GLU A 52 -0.36 8.85 7.32
C GLU A 52 -0.08 9.20 5.86
N THR A 53 1.20 9.40 5.53
CA THR A 53 1.68 9.63 4.16
C THR A 53 2.60 8.48 3.73
N PHE A 54 2.33 7.94 2.54
CA PHE A 54 3.03 6.81 1.95
C PHE A 54 3.71 7.22 0.65
N LEU A 55 4.85 6.60 0.39
CA LEU A 55 5.46 6.66 -0.94
C LEU A 55 4.84 5.56 -1.79
N PHE A 56 4.36 5.93 -2.97
CA PHE A 56 3.88 5.00 -3.98
C PHE A 56 4.86 5.00 -5.15
N GLU A 57 5.55 3.89 -5.35
CA GLU A 57 6.49 3.75 -6.46
C GLU A 57 5.93 2.77 -7.50
N GLN A 58 6.12 3.10 -8.77
CA GLN A 58 5.86 2.21 -9.89
C GLN A 58 7.18 1.62 -10.37
N GLU A 59 7.92 0.95 -9.49
CA GLU A 59 9.13 0.23 -9.91
C GLU A 59 8.72 -1.04 -10.67
N TRP A 60 9.07 -1.09 -11.96
CA TRP A 60 9.32 -2.30 -12.76
C TRP A 60 8.43 -3.52 -12.43
N ASP A 61 7.19 -3.49 -12.94
CA ASP A 61 6.17 -4.55 -12.85
C ASP A 61 5.61 -4.87 -11.44
N ALA A 62 6.04 -4.16 -10.39
CA ALA A 62 5.56 -4.36 -9.03
C ALA A 62 5.28 -3.03 -8.31
N PRO A 63 4.07 -2.45 -8.45
CA PRO A 63 3.68 -1.27 -7.68
C PRO A 63 3.77 -1.55 -6.16
N CYS A 64 4.34 -0.62 -5.40
CA CYS A 64 4.50 -0.77 -3.96
C CYS A 64 4.06 0.48 -3.18
N LEU A 65 3.60 0.25 -1.95
CA LEU A 65 3.32 1.30 -0.96
C LEU A 65 4.30 1.17 0.20
N ILE A 66 5.02 2.24 0.49
CA ILE A 66 6.08 2.28 1.50
C ILE A 66 5.66 3.24 2.61
N ALA A 67 5.56 2.72 3.83
CA ALA A 67 5.37 3.51 5.03
C ALA A 67 6.71 4.07 5.54
N SER A 68 6.66 5.26 6.17
CA SER A 68 7.81 5.88 6.84
C SER A 68 7.66 5.96 8.36
N THR A 69 6.52 5.51 8.89
CA THR A 69 6.16 5.60 10.31
C THR A 69 5.64 4.27 10.85
N VAL A 70 5.68 4.10 12.18
CA VAL A 70 5.12 2.91 12.86
C VAL A 70 3.62 2.81 12.65
N ALA A 71 2.90 3.92 12.73
CA ALA A 71 1.46 3.96 12.47
C ALA A 71 1.15 3.57 11.01
N GLY A 72 1.93 4.07 10.05
CA GLY A 72 1.83 3.67 8.64
C GLY A 72 2.03 2.17 8.44
N ASN A 73 2.99 1.54 9.14
CA ASN A 73 3.17 0.08 9.07
C ASN A 73 1.93 -0.69 9.55
N LEU A 74 1.30 -0.24 10.63
CA LEU A 74 0.08 -0.87 11.14
C LEU A 74 -1.05 -0.78 10.11
N LEU A 75 -1.15 0.32 9.36
CA LEU A 75 -2.11 0.45 8.27
C LEU A 75 -1.80 -0.51 7.13
N LEU A 76 -0.53 -0.69 6.73
CA LEU A 76 -0.14 -1.66 5.68
C LEU A 76 -0.45 -3.11 6.09
N VAL A 77 -0.26 -3.48 7.37
CA VAL A 77 -0.65 -4.80 7.90
C VAL A 77 -2.16 -5.03 7.77
N GLN A 78 -2.98 -4.01 8.05
CA GLN A 78 -4.44 -4.11 7.91
C GLN A 78 -4.85 -4.31 6.45
N ILE A 79 -4.20 -3.59 5.52
CA ILE A 79 -4.44 -3.74 4.07
C ILE A 79 -4.09 -5.17 3.63
N GLN A 80 -2.92 -5.70 4.02
CA GLN A 80 -2.51 -7.05 3.66
C GLN A 80 -3.51 -8.11 4.14
N ARG A 81 -3.99 -7.99 5.39
CA ARG A 81 -4.96 -8.93 5.96
C ARG A 81 -6.28 -8.91 5.17
N ARG A 82 -6.82 -7.71 4.91
CA ARG A 82 -8.06 -7.52 4.16
C ARG A 82 -8.00 -8.11 2.75
N LEU A 83 -6.86 -7.94 2.07
CA LEU A 83 -6.66 -8.45 0.71
C LEU A 83 -6.51 -9.98 0.69
N SER A 84 -5.91 -10.57 1.73
CA SER A 84 -5.78 -12.02 1.87
C SER A 84 -7.13 -12.71 2.13
N GLU A 85 -8.02 -12.07 2.88
CA GLU A 85 -9.39 -12.58 3.15
C GLU A 85 -10.32 -12.53 1.93
N THR A 86 -10.02 -11.69 0.93
CA THR A 86 -10.85 -11.57 -0.29
C THR A 86 -10.44 -12.58 -1.38
N ALA A 87 -9.30 -13.26 -1.19
CA ALA A 87 -8.75 -14.21 -2.15
C ALA A 87 -9.20 -15.67 -1.88
N SER A 88 -10.07 -15.88 -0.88
CA SER A 88 -10.73 -17.16 -0.55
C SER A 88 -12.18 -17.17 -1.01
#